data_AF-A0A3C1L7F7-F1
#
_entry.id   AF-A0A3C1L7F7-F1
#
_cell.length_a   1.000
_cell.length_b   1.000
_cell.length_c   1.000
_cell.angle_alpha   90.00
_cell.angle_beta   90.00
_cell.angle_gamma   90.00
#
_symmetry.space_group_name_H-M   'P 1'
#
loop_
_entity.id
_entity.type
_entity.pdbx_description
1 polymer ?
#
loop_
_entity_poly.entity_id
_entity_poly.type
_entity_poly.pdbx_seq_one_letter_code
_entity_poly.pdbx_strand_id
1 'polypeptide(L)' 'MAIASGLVLWSVVAERLERWNITAPIVFVAVGLLLANGPTRLVDVRLGGPGIAELAEITL' A
#
# COMPACT_ATOMS: atom_id res chain seq x y z
N MET A 1 13.05 11.72 -7.33
CA MET A 1 11.94 12.69 -7.13
C MET A 1 10.65 12.02 -6.66
N ALA A 2 10.17 10.95 -7.31
CA ALA A 2 8.93 10.27 -6.93
C ALA A 2 8.86 9.80 -5.47
N ILE A 3 9.96 9.27 -4.92
CA ILE A 3 10.03 8.81 -3.54
C ILE A 3 9.88 9.98 -2.55
N ALA A 4 10.60 11.09 -2.80
CA ALA A 4 10.53 12.27 -1.94
C ALA A 4 9.14 12.91 -1.92
N SER A 5 8.48 13.02 -3.08
CA SER A 5 7.09 13.48 -3.16
C SER A 5 6.13 12.53 -2.45
N GLY A 6 6.37 11.22 -2.53
CA GLY A 6 5.59 10.22 -1.81
C GLY A 6 5.74 10.35 -0.28
N LEU A 7 6.95 10.60 0.21
CA LEU A 7 7.20 10.83 1.63
C LEU A 7 6.54 12.11 2.13
N VAL A 8 6.62 13.21 1.39
CA VAL A 8 5.95 14.48 1.73
C VAL A 8 4.42 14.30 1.78
N LEU A 9 3.86 13.64 0.76
CA LEU A 9 2.44 13.33 0.73
C LEU A 9 2.03 12.44 1.92
N TRP A 10 2.83 11.42 2.22
CA TRP A 10 2.59 10.53 3.35
C TRP A 10 2.63 11.29 4.68
N SER A 11 3.59 12.19 4.91
CA SER A 11 3.67 12.99 6.14
C SER A 11 2.41 13.83 6.39
N VAL A 12 1.85 14.45 5.35
CA VAL A 12 0.61 15.24 5.46
C VAL A 12 -0.60 14.36 5.76
N VAL A 13 -0.68 13.20 5.11
CA VAL A 13 -1.79 12.25 5.28
C VAL A 13 -1.73 11.56 6.64
N ALA A 14 -0.55 11.14 7.07
CA ALA A 14 -0.33 10.42 8.34
C ALA A 14 -0.86 11.21 9.54
N GLU A 15 -0.56 12.51 9.64
CA GLU A 15 -1.02 13.37 10.75
C GLU A 15 -2.56 13.54 10.77
N ARG A 16 -3.21 13.44 9.60
CA ARG A 16 -4.67 13.44 9.53
C ARG A 16 -5.26 12.10 9.95
N LEU A 17 -4.64 10.99 9.56
CA LEU A 17 -5.12 9.66 9.86
C LEU A 17 -4.91 9.27 11.34
N GLU A 18 -3.81 9.73 11.94
CA GLU A 18 -3.54 9.54 13.37
C GLU A 18 -4.64 10.18 14.23
N ARG A 19 -5.11 11.38 13.84
CA ARG A 19 -6.26 12.03 14.49
C ARG A 19 -7.55 11.21 14.43
N TRP A 20 -7.67 10.29 13.48
CA TRP A 20 -8.82 9.39 13.34
C TRP A 20 -8.57 8.00 13.95
N ASN A 21 -7.49 7.83 14.72
CA ASN A 21 -7.02 6.53 15.23
C ASN A 21 -6.71 5.50 14.11
N ILE A 22 -6.42 5.96 12.89
CA ILE A 22 -6.06 5.10 11.77
C ILE A 22 -4.54 4.95 11.76
N THR A 23 -4.08 3.73 12.05
CA THR A 23 -2.65 3.41 12.07
C THR A 23 -2.13 3.09 10.67
N ALA A 24 -0.83 3.29 10.44
CA ALA A 24 -0.19 3.01 9.14
C ALA A 24 -0.50 1.62 8.56
N PRO A 25 -0.53 0.52 9.36
CA PRO A 25 -0.91 -0.81 8.85
C PRO A 25 -2.30 -0.85 8.22
N ILE A 26 -3.29 -0.17 8.83
CA ILE A 26 -4.66 -0.12 8.31
C ILE A 26 -4.68 0.55 6.94
N VAL A 27 -3.91 1.63 6.78
CA VAL A 27 -3.80 2.36 5.51
C VAL A 27 -3.17 1.50 4.42
N PHE A 28 -2.08 0.81 4.75
CA PHE A 28 -1.41 -0.09 3.81
C PHE A 28 -2.35 -1.20 3.34
N VAL A 29 -3.10 -1.82 4.26
CA VAL A 29 -4.10 -2.84 3.92
C VAL A 29 -5.22 -2.26 3.06
N ALA A 30 -5.79 -1.11 3.44
CA ALA A 30 -6.89 -0.48 2.70
C ALA A 30 -6.47 -0.08 1.28
N VAL A 31 -5.30 0.55 1.13
CA VAL A 31 -4.73 0.92 -0.17
C VAL A 31 -4.43 -0.33 -1.00
N GLY A 32 -3.80 -1.35 -0.42
CA GLY A 32 -3.53 -2.61 -1.11
C GLY A 32 -4.80 -3.31 -1.59
N LEU A 33 -5.84 -3.37 -0.74
CA LEU A 33 -7.14 -3.92 -1.10
C LEU A 33 -7.79 -3.14 -2.25
N LEU A 34 -7.75 -1.81 -2.19
CA LEU A 34 -8.36 -0.94 -3.19
C LEU A 34 -7.63 -1.00 -4.54
N LEU A 35 -6.30 -1.15 -4.52
CA LEU A 35 -5.50 -1.30 -5.74
C LEU A 35 -5.68 -2.69 -6.40
N ALA A 36 -5.78 -3.75 -5.59
CA ALA A 36 -5.92 -5.11 -6.08
C ALA A 36 -7.37 -5.49 -6.46
N ASN A 37 -8.35 -5.02 -5.69
CA ASN A 37 -9.76 -5.44 -5.78
C ASN A 37 -10.72 -4.31 -6.12
N GLY A 38 -10.25 -3.07 -6.24
CA GLY A 38 -11.09 -1.92 -6.60
C GLY A 38 -11.54 -1.94 -8.06
N PRO A 39 -12.44 -1.01 -8.45
CA PRO A 39 -13.03 -0.97 -9.80
C PRO A 39 -12.01 -0.75 -10.92
N THR A 40 -10.82 -0.24 -10.58
CA THR A 40 -9.73 0.00 -11.54
C THR A 40 -8.77 -1.19 -11.70
N ARG A 41 -8.80 -2.20 -10.82
CA ARG A 41 -7.88 -3.37 -10.78
C ARG A 41 -6.45 -3.03 -11.27
N LEU A 42 -5.85 -2.02 -10.66
CA LEU A 42 -4.54 -1.51 -11.08
C LEU A 42 -3.42 -2.55 -10.84
N VAL A 43 -3.64 -3.50 -9.94
CA VAL A 43 -2.68 -4.57 -9.64
C VAL A 43 -3.40 -5.92 -9.75
N ASP A 44 -3.04 -6.72 -10.77
CA ASP A 44 -3.51 -8.12 -10.90
C ASP A 44 -2.69 -8.99 -9.94
N VAL A 45 -3.18 -9.15 -8.71
CA VAL A 45 -2.53 -9.99 -7.70
C VAL A 45 -2.86 -11.45 -7.97
N ARG A 46 -2.02 -12.12 -8.76
CA ARG A 46 -2.10 -13.57 -8.96
C ARG A 46 -1.36 -14.30 -7.83
N LEU A 47 -2.12 -15.00 -6.98
CA LEU A 47 -1.59 -15.76 -5.83
C LEU A 47 -0.57 -16.85 -6.20
N GLY A 48 -0.50 -17.27 -7.48
CA GLY A 48 0.52 -18.19 -8.01
C GLY A 48 1.50 -17.56 -9.00
N GLY A 49 1.54 -16.23 -9.09
CA GLY A 49 2.42 -15.51 -10.00
C GLY A 49 3.83 -15.31 -9.41
N PRO A 50 4.86 -15.21 -10.25
CA PRO A 50 6.26 -15.06 -9.80
C PRO A 50 6.48 -13.84 -8.88
N GLY A 51 5.69 -12.77 -9.04
CA GLY A 51 5.80 -11.58 -8.21
C GLY A 51 5.43 -11.77 -6.74
N ILE A 52 4.53 -12.71 -6.38
CA ILE A 52 4.26 -13.00 -4.96
C ILE A 52 5.40 -13.79 -4.33
N ALA A 53 5.99 -14.73 -5.08
CA ALA A 53 7.14 -15.50 -4.58
C ALA A 53 8.34 -14.58 -4.30
N GLU A 54 8.65 -13.66 -5.21
CA GLU A 54 9.74 -12.70 -5.05
C GLU A 54 9.50 -11.72 -3.89
N LEU A 55 8.26 -11.23 -3.72
CA LEU A 55 7.91 -10.39 -2.56
C LEU A 55 8.00 -11.16 -1.24
N ALA A 56 7.59 -12.43 -1.23
CA ALA A 56 7.69 -13.29 -0.05
C ALA A 56 9.16 -13.55 0.32
N GLU A 57 10.05 -13.77 -0.65
CA GLU A 57 11.50 -13.92 -0.41
C GLU A 57 12.16 -12.66 0.15
N ILE A 58 11.65 -11.46 -0.17
CA ILE A 58 12.20 -10.20 0.36
C ILE A 58 11.69 -9.91 1.78
N THR A 59 10.53 -10.45 2.16
CA THR A 59 9.89 -10.19 3.46
C THR A 59 10.12 -11.26 4.52
N LEU A 60 10.51 -12.48 4.13
CA LEU A 60 10.93 -13.58 5.01
C LEU A 60 12.45 -13.54 5.27
#